data_AF-A0A927CFC7-F1
#
_entry.id   AF-A0A927CFC7-F1
#
_cell.length_a   1.000
_cell.length_b   1.000
_cell.length_c   1.000
_cell.angle_alpha   90.00
_cell.angle_beta   90.00
_cell.angle_gamma   90.00
#
_symmetry.space_group_name_H-M   'P 1'
#
loop_
_entity.id
_entity.type
_entity.pdbx_description
1 polymer ?
#
loop_
_entity_poly.entity_id
_entity_poly.type
_entity_poly.pdbx_seq_one_letter_code
_entity_poly.pdbx_strand_id
1 'polypeptide(L)' 'MAYHVLAKENQTLHTLLPEEINDMDYDLAGRVVVFGNDGQVYYLIVDASIIND' A
#
# COMPACT_ATOMS: atom_id res chain seq x y z
N MET A 1 11.28 -6.56 4.31
CA MET A 1 10.00 -6.03 4.85
C MET A 1 9.09 -5.85 3.66
N ALA A 2 7.86 -6.39 3.69
CA ALA A 2 6.92 -6.29 2.59
C ALA A 2 5.68 -5.53 3.05
N TYR A 3 5.01 -4.84 2.12
CA TYR A 3 3.83 -4.03 2.38
C TYR A 3 2.62 -4.71 1.78
N HIS A 4 1.62 -5.00 2.62
CA HIS A 4 0.32 -5.45 2.14
C HIS A 4 -0.49 -4.24 1.72
N VAL A 5 -0.93 -4.24 0.47
CA VAL A 5 -1.60 -3.08 -0.13
C VAL A 5 -2.83 -3.53 -0.91
N LEU A 6 -3.76 -2.60 -1.10
CA LEU A 6 -4.97 -2.79 -1.88
C LEU A 6 -4.92 -1.91 -3.13
N ALA A 7 -4.97 -2.51 -4.32
CA ALA A 7 -4.96 -1.76 -5.58
C ALA A 7 -6.21 -0.86 -5.68
N LYS A 8 -6.01 0.43 -5.92
CA LYS A 8 -7.11 1.41 -5.93
C LYS A 8 -8.10 1.19 -7.06
N GLU A 9 -7.64 0.72 -8.21
CA GLU A 9 -8.46 0.54 -9.41
C GLU A 9 -9.50 -0.59 -9.24
N ASN A 10 -9.07 -1.73 -8.70
CA ASN A 10 -9.86 -2.96 -8.73
C ASN A 10 -10.03 -3.64 -7.35
N GLN A 11 -9.52 -3.03 -6.28
CA GLN A 11 -9.60 -3.52 -4.90
C GLN A 11 -8.96 -4.91 -4.71
N THR A 12 -7.98 -5.27 -5.54
CA THR A 12 -7.23 -6.54 -5.39
C THR A 12 -6.13 -6.37 -4.36
N LEU A 13 -5.87 -7.43 -3.59
CA LEU A 13 -4.78 -7.47 -2.62
C LEU A 13 -3.45 -7.77 -3.31
N HIS A 14 -2.42 -7.01 -2.94
CA HIS A 14 -1.05 -7.18 -3.39
C HIS A 14 -0.10 -7.11 -2.22
N THR A 15 1.10 -7.66 -2.43
CA THR A 15 2.24 -7.47 -1.56
C THR A 15 3.32 -6.78 -2.38
N LEU A 16 3.80 -5.62 -1.91
CA LEU A 16 4.89 -4.87 -2.55
C LEU A 16 6.15 -4.95 -1.70
N LEU A 17 7.28 -5.07 -2.35
CA LEU A 17 8.61 -4.90 -1.77
C LEU A 17 9.00 -3.41 -1.79
N PRO A 18 9.96 -2.98 -0.94
CA PRO A 18 10.39 -1.58 -0.89
C PRO A 18 10.87 -1.05 -2.24
N GLU A 19 11.54 -1.88 -3.04
CA GLU A 19 12.02 -1.56 -4.38
C GLU A 19 10.91 -1.42 -5.43
N GLU A 20 9.69 -1.85 -5.12
CA GLU A 20 8.51 -1.71 -5.99
C GLU A 20 7.73 -0.43 -5.69
N ILE A 21 8.12 0.30 -4.64
CA ILE A 21 7.46 1.53 -4.18
C ILE A 21 8.28 2.73 -4.66
N ASN A 22 7.60 3.66 -5.31
CA ASN A 22 8.16 4.94 -5.73
C ASN A 22 8.05 5.98 -4.61
N ASP A 23 6.85 6.14 -4.05
CA ASP A 23 6.55 7.16 -3.02
C ASP A 23 5.35 6.75 -2.16
N MET A 24 5.17 7.41 -1.01
CA MET A 24 4.02 7.25 -0.12
C MET A 24 3.52 8.61 0.40
N ASP A 25 2.21 8.80 0.44
CA ASP A 25 1.56 10.01 0.96
C ASP A 25 0.26 9.66 1.71
N TYR A 26 -0.47 10.66 2.20
CA TYR A 26 -1.77 10.51 2.82
C TYR A 26 -2.86 11.14 1.97
N ASP A 27 -4.02 10.49 1.85
CA ASP A 27 -5.19 11.12 1.26
C ASP A 27 -5.94 12.02 2.27
N LEU A 28 -6.98 12.71 1.79
CA LEU A 28 -7.81 13.60 2.61
C LEU A 28 -8.55 12.87 3.77
N ALA A 29 -8.68 11.54 3.70
CA ALA A 29 -9.26 10.73 4.75
C ALA A 29 -8.18 10.20 5.73
N GLY A 30 -6.92 10.61 5.57
CA GLY A 30 -5.80 10.20 6.41
C GLY A 30 -5.31 8.78 6.14
N ARG A 31 -5.70 8.16 5.01
CA ARG A 31 -5.22 6.83 4.62
C ARG A 31 -3.88 6.95 3.92
N VAL A 32 -2.98 6.00 4.18
CA VAL A 32 -1.69 5.92 3.47
C VAL A 32 -1.94 5.43 2.04
N VAL A 33 -1.48 6.24 1.09
CA VAL A 33 -1.49 5.98 -0.34
C VAL A 33 -0.07 5.62 -0.76
N VAL A 34 0.08 4.51 -1.49
CA VAL A 34 1.36 4.01 -1.98
C VAL A 34 1.37 4.14 -3.50
N PHE A 35 2.40 4.76 -4.05
CA PHE A 35 2.62 4.89 -5.49
C PHE A 35 3.63 3.84 -5.93
N GLY A 36 3.20 2.88 -6.75
CA GLY A 36 4.07 1.82 -7.27
C GLY A 36 4.94 2.29 -8.43
N ASN A 37 6.09 1.63 -8.61
CA ASN A 37 6.96 1.81 -9.77
C ASN A 37 6.32 1.34 -11.09
N ASP A 38 5.24 0.57 -11.01
CA ASP A 38 4.40 0.15 -12.13
C ASP A 38 3.37 1.22 -12.55
N GLY A 39 3.33 2.36 -11.87
CA GLY A 39 2.38 3.44 -12.12
C GLY A 39 1.00 3.22 -11.49
N GLN A 40 0.82 2.14 -10.72
CA GLN A 40 -0.41 1.90 -9.99
C GLN A 40 -0.41 2.63 -8.64
N VAL A 41 -1.62 2.87 -8.14
CA VAL A 41 -1.85 3.49 -6.84
C VAL A 41 -2.52 2.48 -5.94
N TYR A 42 -2.00 2.36 -4.72
CA TYR A 42 -2.49 1.42 -3.73
C TYR A 42 -2.83 2.13 -2.42
N TYR A 43 -3.66 1.49 -1.60
CA TYR A 43 -3.84 1.85 -0.20
C TYR A 43 -3.02 0.89 0.66
N LEU A 44 -2.19 1.42 1.56
CA LEU A 44 -1.51 0.57 2.53
C LEU A 44 -2.53 -0.01 3.51
N ILE A 45 -2.51 -1.33 3.64
CA ILE A 45 -3.31 -2.02 4.64
C ILE A 45 -2.49 -2.04 5.92
N VAL A 46 -2.86 -1.16 6.85
CA VAL A 46 -2.35 -1.19 8.22
C VAL A 46 -3.27 -2.10 9.02
N ASP A 47 -3.12 -3.40 8.84
CA ASP A 47 -3.87 -4.34 9.67
C ASP A 47 -3.20 -4.44 11.05
N ALA A 48 -3.94 -4.07 12.10
CA ALA A 48 -3.48 -4.23 13.48
C ALA A 48 -3.19 -5.70 13.84
N SER A 49 -3.76 -6.66 13.11
CA SER A 49 -3.50 -8.09 13.26
C SER A 49 -2.15 -8.54 12.69
N ILE A 50 -1.52 -7.73 11.83
CA ILE A 50 -0.17 -8.00 11.27
C ILE A 50 0.93 -7.43 12.19
N ILE A 51 0.59 -6.54 13.13
CA ILE A 51 1.55 -5.90 14.05
C ILE A 51 1.91 -6.82 15.24
N ASN A 52 1.25 -7.97 15.40
CA ASN A 52 1.47 -8.90 16.52
C ASN A 52 2.18 -10.21 16.12
N ASP A 53 3.37 -10.10 15.54
CA ASP A 53 4.35 -11.20 15.51
C ASP A 53 5.69 -10.73 16.12
#